data_AF-A0A524FBU0-F1
#
_entry.id   AF-A0A524FBU0-F1
#
_cell.length_a   1.000
_cell.length_b   1.000
_cell.length_c   1.000
_cell.angle_alpha   90.00
_cell.angle_beta   90.00
_cell.angle_gamma   90.00
#
_symmetry.space_group_name_H-M   'P 1'
#
loop_
_entity.id
_entity.type
_entity.pdbx_description
1 polymer ?
#
loop_
_entity_poly.entity_id
_entity_poly.type
_entity_poly.pdbx_seq_one_letter_code
_entity_poly.pdbx_strand_id
1 'polypeptide(L)'
;MSDYIKEYEFKIPPKEIIYGDEEPLKLSNEFSFYHNKNIFRKELNRLQNLFLRYLKTSLVAAGIRDSYLKEIYSENHLIIIFTDNKIVKETNQIIEAHSDIEILSKCFYLESSTKYMLLISKDMDGLISGIDTMEEIFTQTFEEYFSRKKFDEYIKICPFKITSCAKSS
;
A
#
# COMPACT_ATOMS: atom_id res chain seq x y z
N MET A 1 3.94 20.63 -15.79
CA MET A 1 3.62 19.20 -15.61
C MET A 1 3.81 18.90 -14.15
N SER A 2 2.90 18.16 -13.53
CA SER A 2 3.13 17.68 -12.18
C SER A 2 4.26 16.68 -12.26
N ASP A 3 5.44 17.06 -11.79
CA ASP A 3 6.53 16.12 -11.64
C ASP A 3 6.17 15.24 -10.43
N TYR A 4 6.31 13.93 -10.51
CA TYR A 4 6.28 13.01 -9.38
C TYR A 4 7.27 11.89 -9.69
N ILE A 5 7.63 11.10 -8.69
CA ILE A 5 8.54 9.97 -8.89
C ILE A 5 7.91 9.02 -9.91
N LYS A 6 8.62 8.75 -11.01
CA LYS A 6 8.17 7.80 -12.03
C LYS A 6 8.62 6.38 -11.74
N GLU A 7 9.80 6.25 -11.15
CA GLU A 7 10.42 4.97 -10.80
C GLU A 7 11.03 5.09 -9.40
N TYR A 8 10.88 4.03 -8.59
CA TYR A 8 11.34 3.95 -7.21
C TYR A 8 12.65 3.17 -7.14
N GLU A 9 13.57 3.61 -6.29
CA GLU A 9 14.81 2.91 -6.00
C GLU A 9 14.64 2.03 -4.77
N PHE A 10 14.86 0.72 -4.90
CA PHE A 10 14.71 -0.22 -3.78
C PHE A 10 16.06 -0.67 -3.25
N LYS A 11 16.21 -0.72 -1.92
CA LYS A 11 17.42 -1.29 -1.29
C LYS A 11 17.62 -2.75 -1.67
N ILE A 12 16.51 -3.46 -1.81
CA ILE A 12 16.44 -4.83 -2.31
C ILE A 12 15.49 -4.80 -3.51
N PRO A 13 15.99 -5.03 -4.74
CA PRO A 13 15.14 -5.03 -5.91
C PRO A 13 13.98 -6.04 -5.76
N PRO A 14 12.74 -5.66 -6.09
CA PRO A 14 11.64 -6.61 -6.12
C PRO A 14 11.88 -7.67 -7.20
N LYS A 15 11.22 -8.82 -7.08
CA LYS A 15 11.28 -9.86 -8.12
C LYS A 15 10.74 -9.33 -9.45
N GLU A 16 9.64 -8.58 -9.39
CA GLU A 16 9.04 -7.93 -10.54
C GLU A 16 8.42 -6.59 -10.12
N ILE A 17 8.57 -5.59 -10.98
CA ILE A 17 7.90 -4.31 -10.86
C ILE A 17 7.47 -3.83 -12.25
N ILE A 18 6.23 -3.38 -12.35
CA ILE A 18 5.65 -2.81 -13.56
C ILE A 18 5.07 -1.45 -13.19
N TYR A 19 5.51 -0.39 -13.88
CA TYR A 19 4.94 0.94 -13.74
C TYR A 19 3.80 1.14 -14.74
N GLY A 20 2.74 1.82 -14.30
CA GLY A 20 1.59 2.14 -15.15
C GLY A 20 1.61 3.59 -15.65
N ASP A 21 0.98 3.81 -16.81
CA ASP A 21 0.82 5.14 -17.42
C ASP A 21 -0.44 5.89 -16.96
N GLU A 22 -1.16 5.34 -15.98
CA GLU A 22 -2.37 5.94 -15.43
C GLU A 22 -2.09 7.18 -14.57
N GLU A 23 -3.14 7.88 -14.15
CA GLU A 23 -2.98 8.97 -13.19
C GLU A 23 -2.43 8.46 -11.84
N PRO A 24 -1.59 9.24 -11.15
CA PRO A 24 -1.06 8.85 -9.85
C PRO A 24 -2.14 8.84 -8.77
N LEU A 25 -1.92 8.03 -7.73
CA LEU A 25 -2.68 8.12 -6.49
C LEU A 25 -2.42 9.48 -5.85
N LYS A 26 -3.48 10.27 -5.63
CA LYS A 26 -3.40 11.59 -4.98
C LYS A 26 -3.78 11.42 -3.52
N LEU A 27 -2.80 11.51 -2.63
CA LEU A 27 -3.04 11.35 -1.20
C LEU A 27 -3.92 12.50 -0.70
N SER A 28 -4.94 12.14 0.07
CA SER A 28 -5.78 13.10 0.79
C SER A 28 -5.67 12.87 2.30
N ASN A 29 -6.13 13.86 3.06
CA ASN A 29 -6.25 13.76 4.52
C ASN A 29 -7.31 12.74 4.99
N GLU A 30 -8.14 12.21 4.09
CA GLU A 30 -9.15 11.20 4.40
C GLU A 30 -8.59 9.77 4.33
N PHE A 31 -7.36 9.59 3.83
CA PHE A 31 -6.78 8.27 3.63
C PHE A 31 -6.43 7.61 4.97
N SER A 32 -6.63 6.30 5.02
CA SER A 32 -6.37 5.45 6.18
C SER A 32 -5.85 4.09 5.73
N PHE A 33 -5.16 3.36 6.61
CA PHE A 33 -4.87 1.96 6.41
C PHE A 33 -6.06 1.12 6.87
N TYR A 34 -6.60 0.31 5.98
CA TYR A 34 -7.64 -0.67 6.29
C TYR A 34 -7.07 -2.06 6.20
N HIS A 35 -7.43 -2.92 7.15
CA HIS A 35 -6.83 -4.23 7.24
C HIS A 35 -7.77 -5.34 7.70
N ASN A 36 -7.55 -6.59 7.30
CA ASN A 36 -8.47 -7.69 7.62
C ASN A 36 -8.15 -8.46 8.93
N LYS A 37 -6.94 -8.34 9.49
CA LYS A 37 -6.58 -8.98 10.78
C LYS A 37 -5.95 -7.99 11.75
N ASN A 38 -6.26 -8.13 13.05
CA ASN A 38 -5.73 -7.24 14.09
C ASN A 38 -4.23 -7.43 14.37
N ILE A 39 -3.65 -8.57 14.01
CA ILE A 39 -2.23 -8.88 14.23
C ILE A 39 -1.29 -7.89 13.51
N PHE A 40 -1.77 -7.18 12.49
CA PHE A 40 -0.97 -6.25 11.70
C PHE A 40 -0.71 -4.90 12.36
N ARG A 41 -1.44 -4.56 13.44
CA ARG A 41 -1.35 -3.22 14.06
C ARG A 41 0.07 -2.80 14.38
N LYS A 42 0.90 -3.74 14.86
CA LYS A 42 2.30 -3.45 15.20
C LYS A 42 3.11 -3.05 13.96
N GLU A 43 2.91 -3.73 12.84
CA GLU A 43 3.63 -3.46 11.60
C GLU A 43 3.14 -2.15 10.95
N LEU A 44 1.84 -1.88 11.01
CA LEU A 44 1.26 -0.63 10.52
C LEU A 44 1.70 0.60 11.31
N ASN A 45 2.04 0.45 12.60
CA ASN A 45 2.57 1.57 13.40
C ASN A 45 3.80 2.22 12.76
N ARG A 46 4.65 1.46 12.06
CA ARG A 46 5.83 2.00 11.36
C ARG A 46 5.40 2.98 10.26
N LEU A 47 4.44 2.57 9.44
CA LEU A 47 3.86 3.41 8.39
C LEU A 47 3.12 4.62 9.00
N GLN A 48 2.33 4.43 10.05
CA GLN A 48 1.64 5.54 10.72
C GLN A 48 2.63 6.58 11.28
N ASN A 49 3.72 6.12 11.89
CA ASN A 49 4.78 7.00 12.40
C ASN A 49 5.52 7.74 11.28
N LEU A 50 5.73 7.09 10.13
CA LEU A 50 6.28 7.74 8.93
C LEU A 50 5.39 8.91 8.51
N PHE A 51 4.08 8.69 8.39
CA PHE A 51 3.12 9.74 8.05
C PHE A 51 3.09 10.85 9.10
N LEU A 52 3.10 10.52 10.39
CA LEU A 52 3.16 11.51 11.47
C LEU A 52 4.42 12.37 11.38
N ARG A 53 5.58 11.77 11.05
CA ARG A 53 6.86 12.49 10.92
C ARG A 53 6.81 13.53 9.81
N TYR A 54 6.31 13.17 8.63
CA TYR A 54 6.29 14.04 7.44
C TYR A 54 5.06 14.96 7.39
N LEU A 55 3.85 14.42 7.57
CA LEU A 55 2.59 15.14 7.38
C LEU A 55 2.01 15.73 8.67
N LYS A 56 2.66 15.48 9.82
CA LYS A 56 2.19 15.91 11.17
C LYS A 56 0.74 15.47 11.48
N THR A 57 0.27 14.44 10.79
CA THR A 57 -1.09 13.92 10.90
C THR A 57 -1.02 12.46 11.33
N SER A 58 -1.81 12.10 12.35
CA SER A 58 -1.92 10.71 12.78
C SER A 58 -2.81 9.95 11.80
N LEU A 59 -2.20 9.07 11.00
CA LEU A 59 -2.96 8.24 10.08
C LEU A 59 -3.65 7.11 10.84
N VAL A 60 -4.91 6.81 10.51
CA VAL A 60 -5.67 5.76 11.18
C VAL A 60 -5.36 4.40 10.56
N ALA A 61 -5.25 3.38 11.41
CA ALA A 61 -5.27 1.97 11.00
C ALA A 61 -6.55 1.32 11.55
N ALA A 62 -7.45 0.91 10.65
CA ALA A 62 -8.77 0.39 10.97
C ALA A 62 -9.00 -1.00 10.40
N GLY A 63 -9.84 -1.80 11.07
CA GLY A 63 -10.31 -3.06 10.52
C GLY A 63 -11.26 -2.84 9.35
N ILE A 64 -11.15 -3.65 8.29
CA ILE A 64 -12.18 -3.75 7.25
C ILE A 64 -13.41 -4.39 7.90
N ARG A 65 -14.59 -3.82 7.66
CA ARG A 65 -15.84 -4.38 8.20
C ARG A 65 -16.14 -5.70 7.51
N ASP A 66 -16.65 -6.68 8.25
CA ASP A 66 -17.03 -8.00 7.71
C ASP A 66 -18.03 -7.89 6.56
N SER A 67 -18.92 -6.88 6.57
CA SER A 67 -19.86 -6.64 5.48
C SER A 67 -19.21 -6.15 4.17
N TYR A 68 -17.94 -5.73 4.20
CA TYR A 68 -17.20 -5.24 3.03
C TYR A 68 -16.23 -6.28 2.46
N LEU A 69 -15.95 -7.36 3.20
CA LEU A 69 -14.97 -8.39 2.84
C LEU A 69 -15.56 -9.79 2.99
N LYS A 70 -15.67 -10.51 1.88
CA LYS A 70 -16.08 -11.92 1.85
C LYS A 70 -15.11 -12.76 2.68
N GLU A 71 -15.67 -13.70 3.43
CA GLU A 71 -14.94 -14.60 4.33
C GLU A 71 -13.80 -15.34 3.62
N ILE A 72 -14.06 -15.84 2.40
CA ILE A 72 -13.06 -16.55 1.58
C ILE A 72 -11.78 -15.75 1.35
N TYR A 73 -11.86 -14.42 1.21
CA TYR A 73 -10.68 -13.58 1.06
C TYR A 73 -9.96 -13.39 2.39
N SER A 74 -10.72 -13.25 3.48
CA SER A 74 -10.16 -13.08 4.83
C SER A 74 -9.48 -14.35 5.35
N GLU A 75 -9.94 -15.53 4.93
CA GLU A 75 -9.34 -16.82 5.30
C GLU A 75 -8.03 -17.08 4.55
N ASN A 76 -8.00 -16.77 3.26
CA ASN A 76 -6.88 -17.13 2.39
C ASN A 76 -5.77 -16.08 2.33
N HIS A 77 -6.06 -14.83 2.73
CA HIS A 77 -5.13 -13.72 2.55
C HIS A 77 -5.05 -12.80 3.76
N LEU A 78 -3.87 -12.22 3.93
CA LEU A 78 -3.62 -11.04 4.73
C LEU A 78 -3.68 -9.82 3.80
N ILE A 79 -4.51 -8.85 4.14
CA ILE A 79 -4.88 -7.75 3.26
C ILE A 79 -4.69 -6.42 4.00
N ILE A 80 -4.01 -5.49 3.35
CA ILE A 80 -3.95 -4.07 3.72
C ILE A 80 -4.36 -3.24 2.50
N ILE A 81 -5.25 -2.27 2.70
CA ILE A 81 -5.66 -1.31 1.68
C ILE A 81 -5.45 0.09 2.25
N PHE A 82 -4.64 0.90 1.57
CA PHE A 82 -4.48 2.31 1.86
C PHE A 82 -5.37 3.13 0.92
N THR A 83 -6.43 3.71 1.47
CA THR A 83 -7.49 4.36 0.69
C THR A 83 -8.37 5.23 1.59
N ASP A 84 -9.43 5.84 1.05
CA ASP A 84 -10.46 6.57 1.80
C ASP A 84 -11.68 5.69 2.23
N ASN A 85 -12.54 6.27 3.06
CA ASN A 85 -13.76 5.63 3.59
C ASN A 85 -14.82 5.27 2.54
N LYS A 86 -14.78 5.89 1.36
CA LYS A 86 -15.74 5.60 0.28
C LYS A 86 -15.28 4.35 -0.47
N ILE A 87 -14.02 4.32 -0.89
CA ILE A 87 -13.43 3.25 -1.69
C ILE A 87 -13.30 1.94 -0.90
N VAL A 88 -13.03 1.99 0.41
CA VAL A 88 -12.94 0.75 1.22
C VAL A 88 -14.24 -0.07 1.22
N LYS A 89 -15.39 0.52 0.90
CA LYS A 89 -16.66 -0.25 0.79
C LYS A 89 -16.66 -1.19 -0.40
N GLU A 90 -15.76 -0.97 -1.37
CA GLU A 90 -15.58 -1.74 -2.59
C GLU A 90 -14.49 -2.83 -2.44
N THR A 91 -14.04 -3.13 -1.21
CA THR A 91 -12.95 -4.10 -0.95
C THR A 91 -13.10 -5.43 -1.70
N ASN A 92 -14.30 -6.02 -1.75
CA ASN A 92 -14.50 -7.26 -2.50
C ASN A 92 -14.19 -7.10 -4.00
N GLN A 93 -14.63 -6.00 -4.62
CA GLN A 93 -14.38 -5.74 -6.05
C GLN A 93 -12.90 -5.48 -6.31
N ILE A 94 -12.24 -4.76 -5.39
CA ILE A 94 -10.79 -4.54 -5.41
C ILE A 94 -10.06 -5.88 -5.42
N ILE A 95 -10.37 -6.79 -4.50
CA ILE A 95 -9.68 -8.09 -4.40
C ILE A 95 -10.05 -9.02 -5.57
N GLU A 96 -11.31 -9.03 -5.99
CA GLU A 96 -11.80 -9.87 -7.11
C GLU A 96 -11.05 -9.60 -8.41
N ALA A 97 -10.69 -8.34 -8.67
CA ALA A 97 -9.89 -7.95 -9.83
C ALA A 97 -8.49 -8.58 -9.87
N HIS A 98 -8.04 -9.16 -8.76
CA HIS A 98 -6.74 -9.82 -8.60
C HIS A 98 -6.87 -11.30 -8.25
N SER A 99 -8.06 -11.89 -8.42
CA SER A 99 -8.32 -13.30 -8.07
C SER A 99 -7.47 -14.30 -8.88
N ASP A 100 -6.96 -13.91 -10.04
CA ASP A 100 -6.07 -14.72 -10.88
C ASP A 100 -4.60 -14.69 -10.43
N ILE A 101 -4.23 -13.83 -9.47
CA ILE A 101 -2.85 -13.71 -9.01
C ILE A 101 -2.53 -14.81 -8.01
N GLU A 102 -1.62 -15.71 -8.37
CA GLU A 102 -1.10 -16.71 -7.45
C GLU A 102 -0.01 -16.12 -6.54
N ILE A 103 -0.36 -15.88 -5.28
CA ILE A 103 0.60 -15.43 -4.26
C ILE A 103 1.17 -16.65 -3.55
N LEU A 104 2.49 -16.82 -3.54
CA LEU A 104 3.15 -17.92 -2.83
C LEU A 104 3.38 -17.57 -1.34
N SER A 105 3.65 -18.57 -0.51
CA SER A 105 4.08 -18.35 0.88
C SER A 105 5.35 -17.49 0.91
N LYS A 106 5.44 -16.60 1.90
CA LYS A 106 6.46 -15.57 2.07
C LYS A 106 6.50 -14.51 0.97
N CYS A 107 5.57 -14.55 0.01
CA CYS A 107 5.49 -13.56 -1.05
C CYS A 107 4.32 -12.61 -0.84
N PHE A 108 4.40 -11.46 -1.53
CA PHE A 108 3.36 -10.45 -1.53
C PHE A 108 3.11 -9.92 -2.94
N TYR A 109 1.91 -9.40 -3.11
CA TYR A 109 1.50 -8.55 -4.21
C TYR A 109 1.21 -7.15 -3.65
N LEU A 110 1.81 -6.12 -4.25
CA LEU A 110 1.57 -4.73 -3.90
C LEU A 110 1.22 -3.94 -5.17
N GLU A 111 0.10 -3.24 -5.16
CA GLU A 111 -0.35 -2.40 -6.27
C GLU A 111 -0.69 -1.00 -5.79
N SER A 112 -0.38 0.01 -6.60
CA SER A 112 -0.95 1.34 -6.46
C SER A 112 -1.72 1.69 -7.73
N SER A 113 -2.96 2.15 -7.55
CA SER A 113 -3.84 2.67 -8.60
C SER A 113 -4.15 4.15 -8.34
N THR A 114 -5.01 4.75 -9.16
CA THR A 114 -5.54 6.11 -8.92
C THR A 114 -6.34 6.25 -7.61
N LYS A 115 -6.85 5.15 -7.06
CA LYS A 115 -7.82 5.15 -5.96
C LYS A 115 -7.28 4.59 -4.65
N TYR A 116 -6.38 3.62 -4.72
CA TYR A 116 -5.91 2.90 -3.54
C TYR A 116 -4.49 2.37 -3.76
N MET A 117 -3.85 1.99 -2.66
CA MET A 117 -2.73 1.05 -2.66
C MET A 117 -3.14 -0.22 -1.92
N LEU A 118 -2.93 -1.38 -2.55
CA LEU A 118 -3.37 -2.69 -2.09
C LEU A 118 -2.17 -3.59 -1.85
N LEU A 119 -2.07 -4.16 -0.66
CA LEU A 119 -1.09 -5.19 -0.30
C LEU A 119 -1.82 -6.48 0.05
N ILE A 120 -1.43 -7.58 -0.60
CA ILE A 120 -1.94 -8.93 -0.33
C ILE A 120 -0.76 -9.88 -0.10
N SER A 121 -0.85 -10.72 0.94
CA SER A 121 0.07 -11.84 1.17
C SER A 121 -0.69 -13.07 1.70
N LYS A 122 -0.06 -14.24 1.69
CA LYS A 122 -0.61 -15.45 2.35
C LYS A 122 -0.23 -15.58 3.82
N ASP A 123 0.89 -14.99 4.20
CA ASP A 123 1.46 -15.11 5.55
C ASP A 123 2.13 -13.81 6.00
N MET A 124 2.50 -13.79 7.29
CA MET A 124 3.08 -12.63 7.95
C MET A 124 4.45 -12.26 7.38
N ASP A 125 5.25 -13.24 6.95
CA ASP A 125 6.56 -12.97 6.34
C ASP A 125 6.39 -12.17 5.04
N GLY A 126 5.47 -12.60 4.17
CA GLY A 126 5.12 -11.85 2.97
C GLY A 126 4.55 -10.46 3.30
N LEU A 127 3.68 -10.36 4.31
CA LEU A 127 3.07 -9.10 4.71
C LEU A 127 4.12 -8.09 5.18
N ILE A 128 5.04 -8.53 6.06
CA ILE A 128 6.10 -7.67 6.61
C ILE A 128 6.99 -7.17 5.48
N SER A 129 7.40 -8.05 4.56
CA SER A 129 8.19 -7.66 3.39
C SER A 129 7.44 -6.65 2.49
N GLY A 130 6.12 -6.79 2.37
CA GLY A 130 5.28 -5.84 1.65
C GLY A 130 5.19 -4.48 2.36
N ILE A 131 5.06 -4.47 3.69
CA ILE A 131 5.05 -3.25 4.50
C ILE A 131 6.41 -2.53 4.43
N ASP A 132 7.52 -3.27 4.45
CA ASP A 132 8.86 -2.69 4.26
C ASP A 132 8.96 -2.00 2.89
N THR A 133 8.41 -2.62 1.85
CA THR A 133 8.36 -2.05 0.49
C THR A 133 7.49 -0.79 0.45
N MET A 134 6.32 -0.80 1.10
CA MET A 134 5.48 0.40 1.25
C MET A 134 6.22 1.52 1.98
N GLU A 135 6.99 1.21 3.03
CA GLU A 135 7.76 2.21 3.77
C GLU A 135 8.82 2.87 2.89
N GLU A 136 9.53 2.12 2.04
CA GLU A 136 10.50 2.68 1.08
C GLU A 136 9.83 3.61 0.07
N ILE A 137 8.69 3.20 -0.50
CA ILE A 137 7.91 3.98 -1.47
C ILE A 137 7.41 5.29 -0.85
N PHE A 138 6.80 5.23 0.33
CA PHE A 138 6.32 6.42 1.03
C PHE A 138 7.46 7.34 1.44
N THR A 139 8.60 6.79 1.88
CA THR A 139 9.77 7.60 2.27
C THR A 139 10.28 8.40 1.08
N GLN A 140 10.54 7.75 -0.06
CA GLN A 140 10.97 8.43 -1.28
C GLN A 140 9.94 9.47 -1.74
N THR A 141 8.66 9.10 -1.73
CA THR A 141 7.57 10.00 -2.14
C THR A 141 7.51 11.25 -1.27
N PHE A 142 7.62 11.12 0.05
CA PHE A 142 7.62 12.27 0.94
C PHE A 142 8.89 13.10 0.81
N GLU A 143 10.07 12.48 0.77
CA GLU A 143 11.34 13.19 0.60
C GLU A 143 11.33 14.05 -0.67
N GLU A 144 10.87 13.49 -1.79
CA GLU A 144 10.77 14.21 -3.06
C GLU A 144 9.72 15.32 -3.02
N TYR A 145 8.56 15.07 -2.39
CA TYR A 145 7.52 16.10 -2.25
C TYR A 145 8.02 17.29 -1.42
N PHE A 146 8.65 17.03 -0.27
CA PHE A 146 9.12 18.08 0.63
C PHE A 146 10.40 18.77 0.14
N SER A 147 11.25 18.10 -0.66
CA SER A 147 12.46 18.71 -1.24
C SER A 147 12.13 19.83 -2.23
N ARG A 148 11.00 19.71 -2.94
CA ARG A 148 10.57 20.64 -4.00
C ARG A 148 10.05 21.98 -3.50
N LYS A 149 9.70 22.08 -2.20
CA LYS A 149 9.19 23.30 -1.55
C LYS A 149 8.02 23.99 -2.27
N LYS A 150 7.27 23.25 -3.11
CA LYS A 150 6.05 23.70 -3.80
C LYS A 150 4.87 22.90 -3.26
N PHE A 151 4.28 23.39 -2.18
CA PHE A 151 3.27 22.68 -1.40
C PHE A 151 1.82 22.85 -1.90
N ASP A 152 1.66 23.35 -3.13
CA ASP A 152 0.35 23.64 -3.72
C ASP A 152 -0.23 22.43 -4.48
N GLU A 153 0.50 21.30 -4.52
CA GLU A 153 0.08 20.06 -5.17
C GLU A 153 -0.18 18.94 -4.15
N TYR A 154 -1.06 18.00 -4.49
CA TYR A 154 -1.21 16.75 -3.74
C TYR A 154 0.07 15.92 -3.79
N ILE A 155 0.36 15.17 -2.72
CA ILE A 155 1.37 14.13 -2.73
C ILE A 155 0.91 13.02 -3.68
N LYS A 156 1.76 12.63 -4.62
CA LYS A 156 1.45 11.72 -5.72
C LYS A 156 2.33 10.48 -5.67
N ILE A 157 1.71 9.32 -5.74
CA ILE A 157 2.37 8.01 -5.87
C ILE A 157 2.08 7.49 -7.29
N CYS A 158 3.11 7.12 -8.04
CA CYS A 158 2.91 6.61 -9.39
C CYS A 158 2.15 5.27 -9.35
N PRO A 159 1.39 4.93 -10.41
CA PRO A 159 0.80 3.60 -10.53
C PRO A 159 1.89 2.54 -10.70
N PHE A 160 1.76 1.44 -9.98
CA PHE A 160 2.68 0.33 -10.10
C PHE A 160 2.05 -0.99 -9.66
N LYS A 161 2.67 -2.09 -10.06
CA LYS A 161 2.44 -3.44 -9.55
C LYS A 161 3.78 -4.05 -9.19
N ILE A 162 3.87 -4.63 -8.00
CA ILE A 162 5.07 -5.26 -7.46
C ILE A 162 4.72 -6.67 -7.00
N THR A 163 5.51 -7.65 -7.44
CA THR A 163 5.56 -8.96 -6.80
C THR A 163 6.96 -9.20 -6.24
N SER A 164 7.04 -9.68 -5.01
CA SER A 164 8.31 -10.05 -4.40
C SER A 164 8.09 -11.02 -3.24
N CYS A 165 9.19 -11.54 -2.70
CA CYS A 165 9.17 -12.47 -1.58
C CYS A 165 10.13 -12.03 -0.48
N ALA A 166 9.76 -12.30 0.76
CA ALA A 166 10.64 -12.14 1.90
C ALA A 166 11.90 -12.96 1.69
N LYS A 167 13.05 -12.42 2.10
CA LYS A 167 14.31 -13.15 2.03
C LYS A 167 14.20 -14.38 2.93
N SER A 168 14.53 -15.54 2.38
CA SER A 168 14.88 -16.71 3.18
C SER A 168 16.18 -16.39 3.92
N SER A 169 16.08 -16.22 5.24
CA SER A 169 17.22 -16.15 6.16
C SER A 169 18.01 -17.46 6.19
#